data_AF-A0A821E3D3-F1
#
_entry.id   AF-A0A821E3D3-F1
#
_cell.length_a   1.000
_cell.length_b   1.000
_cell.length_c   1.000
_cell.angle_alpha   90.00
_cell.angle_beta   90.00
_cell.angle_gamma   90.00
#
_symmetry.space_group_name_H-M   'P 1'
#
loop_
_entity.id
_entity.type
_entity.pdbx_description
1 polymer ?
#
loop_
_entity_poly.entity_id
_entity_poly.type
_entity_poly.pdbx_seq_one_letter_code
_entity_poly.pdbx_strand_id
1 'polypeptide(L)'
;PLFHYFENQWLKNVDIQRWNVYGLKLRTNDNCEGYHNRLNLRISKYHPNSWAFIRCIQGGENRFNHLLIQLKGDVQMRPKTKKTQPIRQRIDTLYIRHDNVDATNNELLEGLSLSS
;
A
#
# COMPACT_ATOMS: atom_id res chain seq x y z
N PRO A 1 -18.03 11.44 -23.61
CA PRO A 1 -17.04 12.03 -22.67
C PRO A 1 -16.62 10.99 -21.62
N LEU A 2 -15.33 10.94 -21.28
CA LEU A 2 -14.75 9.98 -20.34
C LEU A 2 -15.50 9.97 -18.99
N PHE A 3 -15.90 11.15 -18.52
CA PHE A 3 -16.64 11.30 -17.25
C PHE A 3 -17.98 10.56 -17.26
N HIS A 4 -18.75 10.67 -18.34
CA HIS A 4 -20.05 10.01 -18.45
C HIS A 4 -19.94 8.48 -18.58
N TYR A 5 -18.85 8.00 -19.20
CA TYR A 5 -18.51 6.58 -19.22
C TYR A 5 -18.14 6.07 -17.82
N PHE A 6 -17.28 6.81 -17.12
CA PHE A 6 -16.84 6.48 -15.77
C PHE A 6 -18.01 6.45 -14.78
N GLU A 7 -18.88 7.46 -14.83
CA GLU A 7 -20.06 7.52 -13.99
C GLU A 7 -21.02 6.36 -14.24
N ASN A 8 -21.34 6.06 -15.50
CA ASN A 8 -22.27 4.98 -15.80
C ASN A 8 -21.68 3.60 -15.49
N GLN A 9 -20.40 3.36 -15.78
CA GLN A 9 -19.80 2.05 -15.56
C GLN A 9 -19.42 1.79 -14.11
N TRP A 10 -18.90 2.79 -13.42
CA TRP A 10 -18.38 2.62 -12.07
C TRP A 10 -19.33 3.18 -11.02
N LEU A 11 -19.84 4.42 -11.17
CA LEU A 11 -20.59 5.09 -10.08
C LEU A 11 -21.98 4.51 -9.89
N LYS A 12 -22.65 4.15 -10.99
CA LYS A 12 -24.03 3.65 -10.95
C LYS A 12 -24.12 2.14 -10.81
N ASN A 13 -23.13 1.41 -11.33
CA ASN A 13 -23.21 -0.05 -11.47
C ASN A 13 -22.30 -0.81 -10.49
N VAL A 14 -21.40 -0.14 -9.78
CA VAL A 14 -20.45 -0.78 -8.87
C VAL A 14 -20.50 -0.10 -7.51
N ASP A 15 -20.71 -0.88 -6.46
CA ASP A 15 -20.70 -0.40 -5.07
C ASP A 15 -19.31 0.18 -4.70
N ILE A 16 -19.30 1.26 -3.92
CA ILE A 16 -18.09 1.96 -3.45
C ILE A 16 -17.15 1.02 -2.70
N GLN A 17 -17.67 -0.01 -2.02
CA GLN A 17 -16.84 -1.02 -1.36
C GLN A 17 -16.03 -1.91 -2.34
N ARG A 18 -16.40 -1.94 -3.62
CA ARG A 18 -15.67 -2.65 -4.68
C ARG A 18 -14.71 -1.74 -5.45
N TRP A 19 -14.86 -0.43 -5.31
CA TRP A 19 -14.01 0.56 -5.98
C TRP A 19 -12.60 0.60 -5.40
N ASN A 20 -12.50 0.35 -4.10
CA ASN A 20 -11.24 0.24 -3.40
C ASN A 20 -11.29 -1.02 -2.54
N VAL A 21 -10.17 -1.73 -2.46
CA VAL A 21 -9.97 -2.90 -1.59
C VAL A 21 -9.84 -2.48 -0.11
N TYR A 22 -10.41 -1.33 0.26
CA TYR A 22 -10.39 -0.78 1.60
C TYR A 22 -11.37 -1.58 2.47
N GLY A 23 -10.87 -2.24 3.52
CA GLY A 23 -11.66 -3.12 4.40
C GLY A 23 -11.75 -4.58 3.93
N LEU A 24 -11.42 -4.89 2.68
CA LEU A 24 -11.30 -6.27 2.21
C LEU A 24 -9.95 -6.87 2.64
N LYS A 25 -9.99 -8.06 3.25
CA LYS A 25 -8.80 -8.78 3.74
C LYS A 25 -7.80 -9.10 2.62
N LEU A 26 -8.25 -9.11 1.37
CA LEU A 26 -7.49 -9.47 0.19
C LEU A 26 -6.94 -8.23 -0.52
N ARG A 27 -6.05 -7.49 0.15
CA ARG A 27 -5.37 -6.34 -0.47
C ARG A 27 -4.54 -6.81 -1.67
N THR A 28 -4.56 -6.07 -2.78
CA THR A 28 -3.61 -6.15 -3.91
C THR A 28 -2.19 -5.70 -3.51
N ASN A 29 -1.76 -6.01 -2.28
CA ASN A 29 -0.36 -5.98 -1.90
C ASN A 29 0.09 -7.44 -1.88
N ASP A 30 0.27 -8.04 -3.06
CA ASP A 30 0.87 -9.35 -3.08
C ASP A 30 2.24 -9.25 -2.37
N ASN A 31 2.37 -9.95 -1.24
CA ASN A 31 3.60 -9.95 -0.47
C ASN A 31 4.76 -10.47 -1.32
N CYS A 32 4.46 -11.32 -2.31
CA CYS A 32 5.37 -11.79 -3.34
C CYS A 32 5.84 -10.63 -4.23
N GLU A 33 4.93 -9.84 -4.80
CA GLU A 33 5.27 -8.66 -5.59
C GLU A 33 6.08 -7.65 -4.77
N GLY A 34 5.65 -7.37 -3.55
CA GLY A 34 6.40 -6.51 -2.63
C GLY A 34 7.78 -7.05 -2.29
N TYR A 35 7.93 -8.37 -2.19
CA TYR A 35 9.24 -9.02 -2.01
C TYR A 35 10.12 -8.86 -3.25
N HIS A 36 9.58 -9.15 -4.44
CA HIS A 36 10.29 -8.98 -5.71
C HIS A 36 10.76 -7.53 -5.91
N ASN A 37 9.90 -6.54 -5.63
CA ASN A 37 10.28 -5.14 -5.75
C ASN A 37 11.45 -4.78 -4.80
N ARG A 38 11.37 -5.20 -3.53
CA ARG A 38 12.47 -5.01 -2.56
C ARG A 38 13.75 -5.73 -2.98
N LEU A 39 13.65 -6.92 -3.56
CA LEU A 39 14.79 -7.69 -4.06
C LEU A 39 15.43 -6.97 -5.26
N ASN A 40 14.63 -6.53 -6.23
CA ASN A 40 15.08 -5.78 -7.40
C ASN A 40 15.80 -4.49 -7.02
N LEU A 41 15.24 -3.73 -6.06
CA LEU A 41 15.88 -2.52 -5.53
C LEU A 41 17.23 -2.80 -4.87
N ARG A 42 17.39 -3.95 -4.20
CA ARG A 42 18.65 -4.33 -3.54
C ARG A 42 19.71 -4.85 -4.50
N ILE A 43 19.30 -5.58 -5.53
CA ILE A 43 20.21 -6.05 -6.58
C ILE A 43 20.67 -4.87 -7.43
N SER A 44 19.77 -3.90 -7.70
CA SER A 44 20.02 -2.64 -8.42
C SER A 44 20.69 -2.83 -9.79
N LYS A 45 20.61 -4.03 -10.36
CA LYS A 45 21.21 -4.43 -11.64
C LYS A 45 20.28 -5.43 -12.34
N TYR A 46 20.12 -5.28 -13.65
CA TYR A 46 19.32 -6.21 -14.45
C TYR A 46 19.95 -7.61 -14.55
N HIS A 47 21.29 -7.68 -14.62
CA HIS A 47 22.04 -8.94 -14.72
C HIS A 47 23.17 -8.98 -13.69
N PRO A 48 22.87 -9.27 -12.40
CA PRO A 48 23.91 -9.50 -11.41
C PRO A 48 24.66 -10.79 -11.73
N ASN A 49 25.97 -10.83 -11.45
CA ASN A 49 26.66 -12.12 -11.41
C ASN A 49 26.11 -13.00 -10.28
N SER A 50 26.28 -14.32 -10.39
CA SER A 50 25.72 -15.29 -9.45
C SER A 50 26.12 -15.01 -8.00
N TRP A 51 27.35 -14.57 -7.76
CA TRP A 51 27.83 -14.23 -6.42
C TRP A 51 27.14 -13.01 -5.82
N ALA A 52 26.91 -11.97 -6.62
CA ALA A 52 26.20 -10.76 -6.19
C ALA A 52 24.73 -11.08 -5.87
N PHE A 53 24.10 -11.96 -6.66
CA PHE A 53 22.76 -12.45 -6.39
C PHE A 53 22.69 -13.24 -5.07
N ILE A 54 23.58 -14.22 -4.88
CA ILE A 54 23.64 -15.04 -3.65
C ILE A 54 23.83 -14.15 -2.41
N ARG A 55 24.77 -13.19 -2.44
CA ARG A 55 24.97 -12.25 -1.33
C ARG A 55 23.73 -11.40 -1.03
N CYS A 56 22.97 -11.02 -2.06
CA CYS A 56 21.73 -10.26 -1.87
C CYS A 56 20.68 -11.08 -1.11
N ILE A 57 20.53 -12.36 -1.47
CA ILE A 57 19.62 -13.30 -0.81
C ILE A 57 20.04 -13.55 0.64
N GLN A 58 21.31 -13.86 0.88
CA GLN A 58 21.86 -14.04 2.23
C GLN A 58 21.65 -12.81 3.12
N GLY A 59 21.89 -11.61 2.57
CA GLY A 59 21.60 -10.37 3.29
C GLY A 59 20.09 -10.18 3.57
N GLY A 60 19.22 -10.68 2.69
CA GLY A 60 17.78 -10.73 2.89
C GLY A 60 17.39 -11.61 4.07
N GLU A 61 17.92 -12.84 4.10
CA GLU A 61 17.70 -13.82 5.16
C GLU A 61 18.18 -13.32 6.53
N ASN A 62 19.38 -12.74 6.60
CA ASN A 62 19.92 -12.18 7.84
C ASN A 62 19.01 -11.10 8.45
N ARG A 63 18.40 -10.25 7.62
CA ARG A 63 17.44 -9.24 8.09
C ARG A 63 16.15 -9.87 8.60
N PHE A 64 15.67 -10.91 7.94
CA PHE A 64 14.48 -11.64 8.38
C PHE A 64 14.72 -12.32 9.73
N ASN A 65 15.87 -12.98 9.89
CA ASN A 65 16.28 -13.60 11.15
C ASN A 65 16.42 -12.56 12.27
N HIS A 66 16.99 -11.38 11.97
CA HIS A 66 17.08 -10.30 12.94
C HIS A 66 15.68 -9.80 13.38
N LEU A 67 14.74 -9.65 12.43
CA LEU A 67 13.36 -9.29 12.74
C LEU A 67 12.67 -10.36 13.62
N LEU A 68 12.88 -11.64 13.31
CA LEU A 68 12.35 -12.74 14.12
C LEU A 68 12.89 -12.70 15.56
N ILE A 69 14.17 -12.40 15.74
CA ILE A 69 14.79 -12.25 17.07
C ILE A 69 14.16 -11.06 17.81
N GLN A 70 13.96 -9.92 17.14
CA GLN A 70 13.29 -8.75 17.74
C GLN A 70 11.85 -9.05 18.18
N LEU A 71 11.08 -9.74 17.33
CA LEU A 71 9.71 -10.14 17.64
C LEU A 71 9.65 -11.11 18.81
N LYS A 72 10.59 -12.05 18.90
CA LYS A 72 10.70 -12.97 20.04
C LYS A 72 11.10 -12.27 21.34
N GLY A 73 11.88 -11.18 21.23
CA GLY A 73 12.39 -10.42 22.37
C GLY A 73 11.44 -9.33 22.89
N ASP A 74 10.19 -9.28 22.43
CA ASP A 74 9.18 -8.25 22.75
C ASP A 74 9.67 -6.80 22.54
N VAL A 75 10.66 -6.64 21.64
CA VAL A 75 11.21 -5.33 21.30
C VAL A 75 10.19 -4.58 20.46
N GLN A 76 9.71 -3.46 20.99
CA GLN A 76 8.76 -2.58 20.30
C GLN A 76 9.31 -2.20 18.92
N MET A 77 8.60 -2.60 17.86
CA MET A 77 8.96 -2.25 16.50
C MET A 77 9.01 -0.71 16.35
N ARG A 78 10.02 -0.21 15.65
CA ARG A 78 10.13 1.22 15.33
C ARG A 78 8.82 1.69 14.67
N PRO A 79 8.16 2.75 15.16
CA PRO A 79 6.94 3.26 14.56
C PRO A 79 7.17 3.57 13.08
N LYS A 80 6.19 3.26 12.22
CA LYS A 80 6.22 3.68 10.82
C LYS A 80 6.42 5.19 10.75
N THR A 81 7.29 5.65 9.86
CA THR A 81 7.78 7.03 9.80
C THR A 81 6.63 8.04 9.66
N LYS A 82 6.75 9.17 10.38
CA LYS A 82 5.79 10.30 10.42
C LYS A 82 5.37 10.84 9.04
N LYS A 83 6.11 10.52 7.96
CA LYS A 83 5.87 11.02 6.61
C LYS A 83 4.56 10.53 5.98
N THR A 84 4.13 9.29 6.25
CA THR A 84 2.89 8.72 5.67
C THR A 84 1.67 8.91 6.59
N GLN A 85 1.91 9.34 7.82
CA GLN A 85 0.87 9.58 8.83
C GLN A 85 -0.14 10.67 8.44
N PRO A 86 0.26 11.83 7.90
CA PRO A 86 -0.71 12.86 7.49
C PRO A 86 -1.60 12.41 6.33
N ILE A 87 -1.05 11.65 5.36
CA ILE A 87 -1.82 11.10 4.24
C ILE A 87 -2.86 10.10 4.76
N ARG A 88 -2.47 9.20 5.68
CA ARG A 88 -3.40 8.26 6.31
C ARG A 88 -4.51 8.97 7.09
N GLN A 89 -4.15 9.95 7.92
CA GLN A 89 -5.11 10.74 8.69
C GLN A 89 -6.11 11.46 7.78
N ARG A 90 -5.64 12.04 6.66
CA ARG A 90 -6.52 12.65 5.64
C ARG A 90 -7.47 11.64 5.02
N ILE A 91 -6.96 10.49 4.58
CA ILE A 91 -7.78 9.43 3.97
C ILE A 91 -8.84 8.95 4.96
N ASP A 92 -8.45 8.67 6.21
CA ASP A 92 -9.38 8.24 7.26
C ASP A 92 -10.46 9.30 7.55
N THR A 93 -10.08 10.59 7.54
CA THR A 93 -11.03 11.71 7.72
C THR A 93 -12.02 11.81 6.56
N LEU A 94 -11.56 11.62 5.32
CA LEU A 94 -12.42 11.66 4.13
C LEU A 94 -13.44 10.53 4.13
N TYR A 95 -13.04 9.32 4.54
CA TYR A 95 -13.96 8.19 4.69
C TYR A 95 -15.01 8.46 5.76
N ILE A 96 -14.62 8.95 6.94
CA ILE A 96 -15.57 9.30 8.01
C ILE A 96 -16.59 10.34 7.54
N ARG A 97 -16.18 11.36 6.78
CA ARG A 97 -17.09 12.39 6.26
C ARG A 97 -18.04 11.84 5.19
N HIS A 98 -17.55 10.94 4.33
CA HIS A 98 -18.38 10.28 3.32
C HIS A 98 -19.42 9.34 3.95
N ASP A 99 -19.02 8.52 4.92
CA ASP A 99 -19.92 7.59 5.63
C ASP A 99 -21.02 8.31 6.42
N ASN A 100 -20.72 9.51 6.93
CA ASN A 100 -21.72 10.36 7.59
C ASN A 100 -22.59 11.18 6.60
N VAL A 101 -22.46 10.96 5.28
CA VAL A 101 -23.16 11.67 4.20
C VAL A 101 -22.83 13.17 4.11
N ASP A 102 -21.81 13.62 4.86
CA ASP A 102 -21.34 15.01 4.88
C ASP A 102 -20.44 15.37 3.69
N ALA A 103 -20.03 14.40 2.89
CA ALA A 103 -19.20 14.59 1.70
C ALA A 103 -19.78 13.85 0.49
N THR A 104 -19.88 14.55 -0.64
CA THR A 104 -20.32 13.95 -1.91
C THR A 104 -19.24 13.07 -2.53
N ASN A 105 -19.65 12.11 -3.37
CA ASN A 105 -18.72 11.21 -4.07
C ASN A 105 -17.63 11.95 -4.84
N ASN A 106 -17.93 13.13 -5.39
CA ASN A 106 -16.96 13.96 -6.10
C ASN A 106 -15.89 14.54 -5.17
N GLU A 107 -16.27 15.02 -3.98
CA GLU A 107 -15.33 15.55 -2.98
C GLU A 107 -14.42 14.46 -2.42
N LEU A 108 -14.96 13.24 -2.24
CA LEU A 108 -14.17 12.07 -1.88
C LEU A 108 -13.12 11.76 -2.96
N LEU A 109 -13.54 11.76 -4.23
CA LEU A 109 -12.66 11.46 -5.37
C LEU A 109 -11.57 12.52 -5.57
N GLU A 110 -11.90 13.81 -5.44
CA GLU A 110 -10.91 14.89 -5.47
C GLU A 110 -9.90 14.79 -4.31
N GLY A 111 -10.40 14.50 -3.10
CA GLY A 111 -9.54 14.33 -1.92
C GLY A 111 -8.57 13.15 -2.05
N LEU A 112 -9.01 12.05 -2.65
CA LEU A 112 -8.16 10.88 -2.95
C LEU A 112 -7.15 11.16 -4.07
N SER A 113 -7.55 11.89 -5.11
CA SER A 113 -6.66 12.29 -6.20
C SER A 113 -5.51 13.18 -5.72
N LEU A 114 -5.76 14.07 -4.75
CA LEU A 114 -4.75 14.93 -4.13
C LEU A 114 -3.87 14.22 -3.09
N SER A 115 -4.02 12.90 -2.94
CA SER A 115 -3.29 12.07 -1.97
C SER A 115 -2.31 11.08 -2.61
N SER A 116 -2.22 11.05 -3.94
CA SER A 116 -1.21 10.32 -4.73
C SER A 116 0.07 11.13 -4.88
#